data_AF-A0A818PH47-F1
#
_entry.id   AF-A0A818PH47-F1
#
_cell.length_a   1.000
_cell.length_b   1.000
_cell.length_c   1.000
_cell.angle_alpha   90.00
_cell.angle_beta   90.00
_cell.angle_gamma   90.00
#
_symmetry.space_group_name_H-M   'P 1'
#
loop_
_entity.id
_entity.type
_entity.pdbx_description
1 polymer ?
#
loop_
_entity_poly.entity_id
_entity_poly.type
_entity_poly.pdbx_seq_one_letter_code
_entity_poly.pdbx_strand_id
1 'polypeptide(L)'
;MFTLLENLPNELIIEIFGYTKICDISFGFWNLNTRFNQLIRSLKYISLILTRNQTYEKILLSEQITRIVIVTLDNIYLKPFINLRSLKLNLATENHLKQIQSNILPNLVY
;
A
#
# COMPACT_ATOMS: atom_id res chain seq x y z
N MET A 1 -30.03 -20.05 3.50
CA MET A 1 -28.69 -20.61 3.26
C MET A 1 -27.73 -19.43 3.24
N PHE A 2 -26.82 -19.31 4.21
CA PHE A 2 -25.86 -18.20 4.23
C PHE A 2 -24.67 -18.56 3.35
N THR A 3 -24.42 -17.77 2.31
CA THR A 3 -23.16 -17.82 1.57
C THR A 3 -22.08 -17.19 2.45
N LEU A 4 -21.06 -17.97 2.80
CA LEU A 4 -19.86 -17.40 3.44
C LEU A 4 -19.19 -16.47 2.44
N LEU A 5 -18.78 -15.28 2.91
CA LEU A 5 -18.05 -14.28 2.12
C LEU A 5 -16.86 -14.91 1.36
N GLU A 6 -16.22 -15.88 2.01
CA GLU A 6 -15.06 -16.64 1.52
C GLU A 6 -15.33 -17.52 0.31
N ASN A 7 -16.61 -17.80 -0.01
CA ASN A 7 -17.03 -18.61 -1.15
C ASN A 7 -17.43 -17.78 -2.36
N LEU A 8 -17.48 -16.44 -2.24
CA LEU A 8 -17.83 -15.58 -3.36
C LEU A 8 -16.72 -15.60 -4.42
N PRO A 9 -17.04 -15.51 -5.72
CA PRO A 9 -16.04 -15.28 -6.78
C PRO A 9 -15.18 -14.04 -6.51
N ASN A 10 -13.95 -14.03 -7.02
CA ASN A 10 -13.02 -12.91 -6.80
C ASN A 10 -13.59 -11.59 -7.31
N GLU A 11 -14.35 -11.64 -8.41
CA GLU A 11 -15.01 -10.51 -9.05
C GLU A 11 -15.99 -9.83 -8.08
N LEU A 12 -16.82 -10.62 -7.37
CA LEU A 12 -17.75 -10.08 -6.38
C LEU A 12 -17.03 -9.55 -5.14
N ILE A 13 -15.94 -10.20 -4.71
CA ILE A 13 -15.12 -9.71 -3.60
C ILE A 13 -14.53 -8.34 -3.96
N ILE A 14 -13.99 -8.20 -5.16
CA ILE A 14 -13.44 -6.93 -5.65
C ILE A 14 -14.54 -5.86 -5.74
N GLU A 15 -15.74 -6.23 -6.19
CA GLU A 15 -16.87 -5.31 -6.27
C GLU A 15 -17.33 -4.83 -4.88
N ILE A 16 -17.49 -5.74 -3.93
CA ILE A 16 -17.88 -5.44 -2.54
C ILE A 16 -16.87 -4.49 -1.88
N PHE A 17 -15.57 -4.75 -2.08
CA PHE A 17 -14.51 -3.97 -1.46
C PHE A 17 -13.95 -2.86 -2.36
N GLY A 18 -14.57 -2.59 -3.51
CA GLY A 18 -14.03 -1.66 -4.51
C GLY A 18 -13.87 -0.23 -4.02
N TYR A 19 -14.64 0.16 -3.00
CA TYR A 19 -14.58 1.47 -2.34
C TYR A 19 -13.75 1.48 -1.05
N THR A 20 -13.23 0.33 -0.63
CA THR A 20 -12.48 0.18 0.62
C THR A 20 -10.99 0.28 0.34
N LYS A 21 -10.23 0.95 1.21
CA LYS A 21 -8.78 1.02 1.05
C LYS A 21 -8.16 -0.35 1.27
N ILE A 22 -7.21 -0.72 0.43
CA ILE A 22 -6.53 -2.02 0.54
C ILE A 22 -5.86 -2.23 1.90
N CYS A 23 -5.39 -1.17 2.55
CA CYS A 23 -4.83 -1.25 3.90
C CYS A 23 -5.88 -1.68 4.93
N ASP A 24 -7.11 -1.18 4.81
CA ASP A 24 -8.22 -1.52 5.72
C ASP A 24 -8.66 -2.97 5.50
N ILE A 25 -8.73 -3.40 4.24
CA ILE A 25 -9.00 -4.81 3.88
C ILE A 25 -7.88 -5.71 4.41
N SER A 26 -6.63 -5.34 4.16
CA SER A 26 -5.48 -6.11 4.64
C SER A 26 -5.50 -6.19 6.15
N PHE A 27 -5.69 -5.10 6.87
CA PHE A 27 -5.69 -5.13 8.34
C PHE A 27 -6.89 -5.93 8.89
N GLY A 28 -8.08 -5.74 8.31
CA GLY A 28 -9.30 -6.40 8.76
C GLY A 28 -9.34 -7.90 8.47
N PHE A 29 -8.74 -8.34 7.36
CA PHE A 29 -8.80 -9.74 6.91
C PHE A 29 -7.47 -10.51 7.04
N TRP A 30 -6.38 -9.86 7.47
CA TRP A 30 -5.09 -10.54 7.62
C TRP A 30 -5.22 -11.72 8.59
N ASN A 31 -4.76 -12.89 8.14
CA ASN A 31 -4.81 -14.15 8.89
C ASN A 31 -6.22 -14.64 9.27
N LEU A 32 -7.29 -13.95 8.88
CA LEU A 32 -8.65 -14.48 9.04
C LEU A 32 -8.94 -15.56 7.98
N ASN A 33 -8.40 -15.38 6.77
CA ASN A 33 -8.65 -16.29 5.66
C ASN A 33 -7.46 -16.35 4.68
N THR A 34 -7.03 -17.57 4.36
CA THR A 34 -5.87 -17.81 3.48
C THR A 34 -6.11 -17.37 2.03
N ARG A 35 -7.34 -17.49 1.52
CA ARG A 35 -7.73 -17.03 0.19
C ARG A 35 -7.68 -15.50 0.10
N PHE A 36 -8.17 -14.77 1.11
CA PHE A 36 -8.04 -13.31 1.17
C PHE A 36 -6.57 -12.89 1.23
N ASN A 37 -5.76 -13.55 2.06
CA ASN A 37 -4.32 -13.29 2.12
C ASN A 37 -3.66 -13.50 0.75
N GLN A 38 -4.01 -14.56 0.02
CA GLN A 38 -3.50 -14.82 -1.33
C GLN A 38 -3.96 -13.77 -2.34
N LEU A 39 -5.22 -13.34 -2.29
CA LEU A 39 -5.78 -12.31 -3.16
C LEU A 39 -5.06 -10.97 -2.94
N ILE A 40 -4.88 -10.56 -1.68
CA ILE A 40 -4.17 -9.32 -1.34
C ILE A 40 -2.69 -9.41 -1.78
N ARG A 41 -2.04 -10.56 -1.58
CA ARG A 41 -0.67 -10.80 -2.03
C ARG A 41 -0.52 -10.88 -3.56
N SER A 42 -1.58 -11.18 -4.30
CA SER A 42 -1.55 -11.23 -5.77
C SER A 42 -1.72 -9.85 -6.41
N LEU A 43 -2.23 -8.86 -5.65
CA LEU A 43 -2.34 -7.49 -6.12
C LEU A 43 -0.95 -6.94 -6.44
N LYS A 44 -0.83 -6.35 -7.63
CA LYS A 44 0.36 -5.65 -8.09
C LYS A 44 0.03 -4.19 -8.30
N TYR A 45 1.06 -3.35 -8.32
CA TYR A 45 0.95 -1.93 -8.64
C TYR A 45 0.12 -1.12 -7.63
N ILE A 46 0.32 -1.38 -6.33
CA ILE A 46 -0.43 -0.68 -5.28
C ILE A 46 0.04 0.78 -5.22
N SER A 47 -0.93 1.70 -5.22
CA SER A 47 -0.71 3.13 -4.98
C SER A 47 -1.09 3.46 -3.54
N LEU A 48 -0.14 4.04 -2.81
CA LEU A 48 -0.32 4.52 -1.45
C LEU A 48 -0.41 6.05 -1.42
N ILE A 49 -1.36 6.59 -0.68
CA ILE A 49 -1.47 8.02 -0.40
C ILE A 49 -1.25 8.22 1.10
N LEU A 50 -0.19 8.94 1.45
CA LEU A 50 0.18 9.25 2.82
C LEU A 50 -0.30 10.65 3.18
N THR A 51 -1.24 10.72 4.11
CA THR A 51 -1.78 11.97 4.66
C THR A 51 -1.36 12.15 6.12
N ARG A 52 -1.57 13.36 6.65
CA ARG A 52 -1.25 13.69 8.03
C ARG A 52 -1.89 12.71 9.02
N ASN A 53 -1.16 12.39 10.09
CA ASN A 53 -1.59 11.52 11.20
C ASN A 53 -1.87 10.05 10.83
N GLN A 54 -1.38 9.56 9.70
CA GLN A 54 -1.47 8.13 9.37
C GLN A 54 -0.25 7.37 9.90
N THR A 55 -0.47 6.37 10.73
CA THR A 55 0.56 5.41 11.14
C THR A 55 0.81 4.41 10.02
N TYR A 56 1.93 4.57 9.31
CA TYR A 56 2.32 3.71 8.17
C TYR A 56 3.35 2.64 8.56
N GLU A 57 3.74 2.54 9.84
CA GLU A 57 4.76 1.61 10.37
C GLU A 57 4.41 0.13 10.20
N LYS A 58 3.18 -0.20 9.78
CA LYS A 58 2.71 -1.58 9.61
C LYS A 58 2.09 -1.84 8.24
N ILE A 59 2.59 -1.21 7.19
CA ILE A 59 2.15 -1.60 5.84
C ILE A 59 2.74 -2.97 5.51
N LEU A 60 1.94 -4.01 5.76
CA LEU A 60 2.21 -5.43 5.46
C LEU A 60 2.60 -5.71 4.01
N LEU A 61 2.46 -4.72 3.13
CA LEU A 61 2.53 -4.81 1.68
C LEU A 61 3.52 -3.78 1.09
N SER A 62 4.50 -3.31 1.87
CA SER A 62 5.44 -2.27 1.42
C SER A 62 6.17 -2.64 0.13
N GLU A 63 6.48 -3.93 -0.05
CA GLU A 63 7.10 -4.46 -1.27
C GLU A 63 6.17 -4.46 -2.49
N GLN A 64 4.84 -4.44 -2.31
CA GLN A 64 3.88 -4.39 -3.42
C GLN A 64 3.56 -2.97 -3.86
N ILE A 65 3.98 -1.97 -3.08
CA ILE A 65 3.74 -0.55 -3.38
C ILE A 65 4.72 -0.10 -4.45
N THR A 66 4.17 0.30 -5.58
CA THR A 66 4.93 0.84 -6.72
C THR A 66 4.76 2.34 -6.87
N ARG A 67 3.76 2.93 -6.20
CA ARG A 67 3.49 4.37 -6.26
C ARG A 67 3.18 4.93 -4.88
N ILE A 68 3.80 6.05 -4.53
CA ILE A 68 3.53 6.79 -3.29
C ILE A 68 3.21 8.24 -3.63
N VAL A 69 2.17 8.77 -3.00
CA VAL A 69 1.85 10.19 -2.97
C VAL A 69 1.94 10.69 -1.54
N ILE A 70 2.85 11.61 -1.26
CA ILE A 70 3.04 12.22 0.06
C ILE A 70 2.33 13.57 0.08
N VAL A 71 1.34 13.70 0.96
CA VAL A 71 0.51 14.90 1.17
C VAL A 71 0.64 15.42 2.61
N THR A 72 1.76 15.11 3.26
CA THR A 72 2.04 15.54 4.64
C THR A 72 3.49 16.01 4.77
N LEU A 73 3.76 16.79 5.81
CA LEU A 73 5.11 17.19 6.23
C LEU A 73 5.70 16.22 7.26
N ASP A 74 4.93 15.21 7.70
CA ASP A 74 5.41 14.19 8.63
C ASP A 74 6.63 13.49 8.05
N ASN A 75 7.61 13.18 8.90
CA ASN A 75 8.79 12.44 8.47
C ASN A 75 8.34 11.04 8.07
N ILE A 76 8.52 10.68 6.78
CA ILE A 76 8.17 9.36 6.23
C ILE A 76 9.42 8.56 5.95
N TYR A 77 9.48 7.34 6.46
CA TYR A 77 10.57 6.41 6.17
C TYR A 77 10.30 5.61 4.88
N LEU A 78 11.06 5.89 3.83
CA LEU A 78 10.81 5.36 2.48
C LEU A 78 11.54 4.04 2.16
N LYS A 79 12.51 3.64 2.98
CA LYS A 79 13.32 2.42 2.76
C LYS A 79 12.51 1.12 2.56
N PRO A 80 11.36 0.89 3.23
CA PRO A 80 10.59 -0.34 3.03
C PRO A 80 9.97 -0.49 1.63
N PHE A 81 9.91 0.58 0.84
CA PHE A 81 9.25 0.60 -0.48
C PHE A 81 10.26 0.39 -1.61
N ILE A 82 10.99 -0.73 -1.56
CA ILE A 82 12.08 -1.03 -2.51
C ILE A 82 11.62 -1.10 -3.98
N ASN A 83 10.35 -1.44 -4.21
CA ASN A 83 9.75 -1.56 -5.54
C ASN A 83 9.05 -0.28 -6.01
N LEU A 84 9.28 0.84 -5.30
CA LEU A 84 8.72 2.13 -5.65
C LEU A 84 9.25 2.58 -7.02
N ARG A 85 8.33 2.85 -7.95
CA ARG A 85 8.61 3.34 -9.31
C ARG A 85 8.16 4.77 -9.53
N SER A 86 7.23 5.25 -8.70
CA SER A 86 6.67 6.59 -8.81
C SER A 86 6.51 7.21 -7.43
N LEU A 87 7.09 8.39 -7.24
CA LEU A 87 6.98 9.18 -6.01
C LEU A 87 6.45 10.56 -6.36
N LYS A 88 5.34 10.96 -5.77
CA LYS A 88 4.82 12.32 -5.85
C LYS A 88 4.89 12.98 -4.49
N LEU A 89 5.62 14.08 -4.39
CA LEU A 89 5.69 14.92 -3.20
C LEU A 89 4.80 16.14 -3.42
N ASN A 90 3.60 16.17 -2.82
CA ASN A 90 2.79 17.39 -2.82
C ASN A 90 3.35 18.41 -1.82
N LEU A 91 3.92 17.89 -0.73
CA LEU A 91 4.64 18.65 0.28
C LEU A 91 6.01 17.99 0.48
N ALA A 92 7.08 18.69 0.15
CA ALA A 92 8.44 18.17 0.26
C ALA A 92 9.14 18.75 1.51
N THR A 93 9.83 17.90 2.25
CA THR A 93 10.75 18.30 3.33
C THR A 93 12.15 17.87 2.94
N GLU A 94 13.18 18.47 3.55
CA GLU A 94 14.56 18.03 3.32
C GLU A 94 14.75 16.54 3.62
N ASN A 95 14.05 16.00 4.62
CA ASN A 95 14.12 14.59 4.98
C ASN A 95 13.52 13.68 3.90
N HIS A 96 12.46 14.11 3.21
CA HIS A 96 11.94 13.38 2.06
C HIS A 96 12.98 13.34 0.93
N LEU A 97 13.57 14.49 0.61
CA LEU A 97 14.55 14.61 -0.48
C LEU A 97 15.83 13.80 -0.21
N LYS A 98 16.33 13.80 1.03
CA LYS A 98 17.51 13.00 1.42
C LYS A 98 17.33 11.50 1.23
N GLN A 99 16.09 11.00 1.22
CA GLN A 99 15.79 9.58 1.02
C GLN A 99 15.64 9.19 -0.46
N ILE A 100 15.60 10.16 -1.39
CA ILE A 100 15.56 9.92 -2.83
C ILE A 100 16.97 9.61 -3.31
N GLN A 101 17.43 8.41 -2.98
CA GLN A 101 18.75 7.89 -3.33
C GLN A 101 18.60 6.49 -3.93
N SER A 102 19.45 6.13 -4.89
CA SER A 102 19.38 4.84 -5.59
C SER A 102 19.60 3.61 -4.69
N ASN A 103 20.31 3.77 -3.57
CA ASN A 103 20.48 2.74 -2.55
C ASN A 103 19.22 2.54 -1.67
N ILE A 104 18.32 3.51 -1.60
CA ILE A 104 17.07 3.45 -0.81
C ILE A 104 15.89 3.11 -1.72
N LEU A 105 15.81 3.75 -2.88
CA LEU A 105 14.73 3.63 -3.87
C LEU A 105 15.32 3.21 -5.23
N PRO A 106 15.78 1.96 -5.36
CA PRO A 106 16.54 1.51 -6.54
C PRO A 106 15.71 1.50 -7.84
N ASN A 107 14.39 1.37 -7.72
CA ASN A 107 13.48 1.25 -8.86
C ASN A 107 12.77 2.56 -9.22
N LEU A 108 13.10 3.66 -8.56
CA LEU A 108 12.47 4.96 -8.81
C LEU A 108 13.08 5.56 -10.09
N VAL A 109 12.26 5.66 -11.14
CA VAL A 109 12.65 6.23 -12.43
C VAL A 109 12.34 7.73 -12.42
N TYR A 110 13.33 8.55 -12.83
CA TYR A 110 13.26 10.02 -12.88
C TYR A 110 12.74 10.54 -14.21
#